data_AF-A0A3D2I7M8-F1
#
_entry.id   AF-A0A3D2I7M8-F1
#
_cell.length_a   1.000
_cell.length_b   1.000
_cell.length_c   1.000
_cell.angle_alpha   90.00
_cell.angle_beta   90.00
_cell.angle_gamma   90.00
#
_symmetry.space_group_name_H-M   'P 1'
#
loop_
_entity.id
_entity.type
_entity.pdbx_description
1 polymer ?
#
loop_
_entity_poly.entity_id
_entity_poly.type
_entity_poly.pdbx_seq_one_letter_code
_entity_poly.pdbx_strand_id
1 'polypeptide(L)'
;MNKKRIRQMDLALRRRLADRPAADCFAGHDELLRRIETEGYMQRFAPLFNGARLRCADVLALCREELDALCGGAPQEGWLSYAYDYARRLLYPEKTGAEPYAAGAVFLLSVLQVLFAAEGELLPHDPAWTFDFLTEQELADSACAPSYTKFLRQWKREYVYELMRLGLEVTPYRTLEHIAGVHHIAVTAARALHRGG
;
A
#
# COMPACT_ATOMS: atom_id res chain seq x y z
N MET A 1 -7.78 17.64 5.07
CA MET A 1 -8.27 16.37 5.64
C MET A 1 -9.42 16.63 6.61
N ASN A 2 -10.52 15.86 6.61
CA ASN A 2 -11.60 16.02 7.60
C ASN A 2 -11.59 14.90 8.68
N LYS A 3 -12.24 15.14 9.82
CA LYS A 3 -12.30 14.17 10.95
C LYS A 3 -12.95 12.83 10.58
N LYS A 4 -13.86 12.79 9.59
CA LYS A 4 -14.49 11.55 9.14
C LYS A 4 -13.47 10.64 8.45
N ARG A 5 -12.68 11.21 7.54
CA ARG A 5 -11.66 10.50 6.76
C ARG A 5 -10.54 9.97 7.65
N ILE A 6 -10.11 10.75 8.64
CA ILE A 6 -9.08 10.30 9.60
C ILE A 6 -9.54 9.04 10.34
N ARG A 7 -10.77 9.03 10.86
CA ARG A 7 -11.34 7.84 11.50
C ARG A 7 -11.46 6.63 10.56
N GLN A 8 -11.73 6.87 9.27
CA GLN A 8 -11.77 5.79 8.27
C GLN A 8 -10.37 5.21 8.04
N MET A 9 -9.34 6.05 7.97
CA MET A 9 -7.95 5.61 7.85
C MET A 9 -7.49 4.85 9.10
N ASP A 10 -7.82 5.31 10.30
CA ASP A 10 -7.50 4.59 11.55
C ASP A 10 -8.14 3.20 11.56
N LEU A 11 -9.42 3.09 11.17
CA LEU A 11 -10.11 1.80 11.07
C LEU A 11 -9.48 0.88 10.00
N ALA A 12 -9.07 1.45 8.86
CA ALA A 12 -8.42 0.70 7.79
C ALA A 12 -7.05 0.16 8.24
N LEU A 13 -6.25 0.98 8.91
CA LEU A 13 -4.96 0.57 9.46
C LEU A 13 -5.14 -0.53 10.50
N ARG A 14 -6.07 -0.35 11.44
CA ARG A 14 -6.38 -1.33 12.46
C ARG A 14 -6.70 -2.70 11.87
N ARG A 15 -7.62 -2.74 10.91
CA ARG A 15 -7.97 -3.99 10.20
C ARG A 15 -6.75 -4.60 9.54
N ARG A 16 -5.92 -3.77 8.91
CA ARG A 16 -4.74 -4.24 8.19
C ARG A 16 -3.70 -4.88 9.11
N LEU A 17 -3.44 -4.29 10.27
CA LEU A 17 -2.49 -4.82 11.25
C LEU A 17 -3.02 -6.10 11.93
N ALA A 18 -4.34 -6.27 12.01
CA ALA A 18 -4.99 -7.44 12.59
C ALA A 18 -5.20 -8.61 11.61
N ASP A 19 -5.18 -8.35 10.30
CA ASP A 19 -5.40 -9.38 9.27
C ASP A 19 -4.13 -10.18 8.98
N ARG A 20 -4.26 -11.49 8.79
CA ARG A 20 -3.14 -12.33 8.34
C ARG A 20 -2.78 -12.05 6.86
N PRO A 21 -1.49 -12.08 6.49
CA PRO A 21 -0.35 -12.50 7.31
C PRO A 21 0.30 -11.38 8.15
N ALA A 22 -0.18 -10.13 8.04
CA ALA A 22 0.45 -8.99 8.73
C ALA A 22 0.49 -9.19 10.26
N ALA A 23 -0.60 -9.69 10.83
CA ALA A 23 -0.70 -10.00 12.26
C ALA A 23 0.42 -10.94 12.77
N ASP A 24 0.89 -11.87 11.93
CA ASP A 24 1.90 -12.86 12.33
C ASP A 24 3.27 -12.18 12.59
N CYS A 25 3.52 -11.01 12.00
CA CYS A 25 4.74 -10.22 12.21
C CYS A 25 4.71 -9.39 13.50
N PHE A 26 3.56 -9.23 14.15
CA PHE A 26 3.41 -8.37 15.34
C PHE A 26 3.30 -9.14 16.66
N ALA A 27 3.59 -10.44 16.66
CA ALA A 27 3.60 -11.25 17.87
C ALA A 27 4.53 -10.63 18.93
N GLY A 28 3.98 -10.27 20.10
CA GLY A 28 4.72 -9.63 21.19
C GLY A 28 4.73 -8.09 21.17
N HIS A 29 4.04 -7.44 20.24
CA HIS A 29 3.94 -5.98 20.13
C HIS A 29 2.53 -5.43 20.45
N ASP A 30 1.75 -6.15 21.26
CA ASP A 30 0.35 -5.82 21.56
C ASP A 30 0.16 -4.41 22.15
N GLU A 31 1.09 -3.97 23.01
CA GLU A 31 1.04 -2.65 23.63
C GLU A 31 1.18 -1.52 22.60
N LEU A 32 2.12 -1.67 21.65
CA LEU A 32 2.32 -0.71 20.58
C LEU A 32 1.10 -0.64 19.65
N LEU A 33 0.55 -1.80 19.27
CA LEU A 33 -0.66 -1.86 18.43
C LEU A 33 -1.84 -1.19 19.14
N ARG A 34 -2.02 -1.46 20.44
CA ARG A 34 -3.09 -0.82 21.23
C ARG A 34 -2.94 0.69 21.25
N ARG A 35 -1.73 1.22 21.42
CA ARG A 35 -1.46 2.66 21.39
C ARG A 35 -1.88 3.28 20.05
N ILE A 36 -1.47 2.66 18.94
CA ILE A 36 -1.81 3.08 17.58
C ILE A 36 -3.34 3.08 17.37
N GLU A 37 -4.05 2.07 17.87
CA GLU A 37 -5.51 1.97 17.78
C GLU A 37 -6.24 3.06 18.57
N THR A 38 -5.70 3.51 19.71
CA THR A 38 -6.40 4.41 20.64
C THR A 38 -6.18 5.90 20.39
N GLU A 39 -5.08 6.28 19.73
CA GLU A 39 -4.63 7.69 19.70
C GLU A 39 -5.02 8.46 18.42
N GLY A 40 -5.80 7.84 17.51
CA GLY A 40 -6.10 8.46 16.21
C GLY A 40 -4.81 8.68 15.40
N TYR A 41 -3.98 7.64 15.34
CA TYR A 41 -2.64 7.64 14.75
C TYR A 41 -2.57 8.33 13.38
N MET A 42 -3.59 8.15 12.53
CA MET A 42 -3.61 8.71 11.18
C MET A 42 -3.73 10.24 11.13
N GLN A 43 -4.09 10.90 12.24
CA GLN A 43 -4.08 12.35 12.35
C GLN A 43 -2.68 12.94 12.12
N ARG A 44 -1.62 12.20 12.48
CA ARG A 44 -0.21 12.62 12.31
C ARG A 44 0.16 12.88 10.85
N PHE A 45 -0.45 12.14 9.91
CA PHE A 45 -0.14 12.23 8.47
C PHE A 45 -0.98 13.29 7.73
N ALA A 46 -1.99 13.89 8.38
CA ALA A 46 -2.88 14.86 7.76
C ALA A 46 -2.15 16.04 7.05
N PRO A 47 -1.03 16.58 7.59
CA PRO A 47 -0.28 17.65 6.92
C PRO A 47 0.36 17.25 5.58
N LEU A 48 0.59 15.96 5.33
CA LEU A 48 1.17 15.50 4.06
C LEU A 48 0.21 15.67 2.88
N PHE A 49 -1.10 15.77 3.14
CA PHE A 49 -2.13 15.92 2.11
C PHE A 49 -2.31 17.39 1.72
N ASN A 50 -1.34 17.91 0.98
CA ASN A 50 -1.26 19.31 0.55
C ASN A 50 -1.62 19.52 -0.94
N GLY A 51 -2.14 18.49 -1.62
CA GLY A 51 -2.46 18.52 -3.05
C GLY A 51 -1.37 17.96 -3.96
N ALA A 52 -0.19 17.63 -3.42
CA ALA A 52 0.83 16.85 -4.12
C ALA A 52 0.71 15.35 -3.83
N ARG A 53 1.35 14.53 -4.67
CA ARG A 53 1.53 13.09 -4.41
C ARG A 53 2.43 12.90 -3.18
N LEU A 54 2.02 12.00 -2.29
CA LEU A 54 2.74 11.60 -1.09
C LEU A 54 4.06 10.91 -1.45
N ARG A 55 5.14 11.29 -0.77
CA ARG A 55 6.42 10.59 -0.83
C ARG A 55 6.52 9.57 0.31
N CYS A 56 6.98 8.37 0.00
CA CYS A 56 7.29 7.32 0.96
C CYS A 56 8.30 7.82 2.01
N ALA A 57 9.30 8.62 1.61
CA ALA A 57 10.25 9.22 2.54
C ALA A 57 9.59 10.12 3.62
N ASP A 58 8.57 10.90 3.25
CA ASP A 58 7.87 11.77 4.19
C ASP A 58 7.00 10.96 5.16
N VAL A 59 6.38 9.89 4.67
CA VAL A 59 5.63 8.94 5.51
C VAL A 59 6.59 8.24 6.49
N LEU A 60 7.72 7.73 6.00
CA LEU A 60 8.75 7.09 6.82
C LEU A 60 9.22 8.01 7.96
N ALA A 61 9.43 9.30 7.68
CA ALA A 61 9.87 10.26 8.69
C ALA A 61 8.90 10.35 9.88
N LEU A 62 7.60 10.14 9.66
CA LEU A 62 6.56 10.16 10.69
C LEU A 62 6.32 8.81 11.37
N CYS A 63 6.91 7.72 10.85
CA CYS A 63 6.79 6.36 11.38
C CYS A 63 8.00 5.91 12.24
N ARG A 64 9.04 6.75 12.40
CA ARG A 64 10.32 6.34 13.01
C ARG A 64 10.17 5.77 14.42
N GLU A 65 9.34 6.40 15.26
CA GLU A 65 9.10 5.96 16.63
C GLU A 65 8.54 4.54 16.68
N GLU A 66 7.57 4.23 15.81
CA GLU A 66 6.97 2.90 15.76
C GLU A 66 7.95 1.86 15.21
N LEU A 67 8.76 2.23 14.22
CA LEU A 67 9.78 1.36 13.65
C LEU A 67 10.87 1.01 14.68
N ASP A 68 11.32 1.99 15.47
CA ASP A 68 12.29 1.77 16.54
C ASP A 68 11.69 0.89 17.65
N ALA A 69 10.42 1.09 18.01
CA ALA A 69 9.72 0.26 18.99
C ALA A 69 9.48 -1.19 18.50
N LEU A 70 9.28 -1.39 17.20
CA LEU A 70 9.09 -2.72 16.61
C LEU A 70 10.39 -3.50 16.50
N CYS A 71 11.49 -2.84 16.11
CA CYS A 71 12.68 -3.56 15.68
C CYS A 71 13.94 -3.26 16.47
N GLY A 72 13.96 -2.23 17.33
CA GLY A 72 15.12 -1.85 18.14
C GLY A 72 16.35 -1.40 17.34
N GLY A 73 16.17 -1.15 16.04
CA GLY A 73 17.24 -0.84 15.08
C GLY A 73 16.68 -0.63 13.69
N ALA A 74 17.57 -0.30 12.74
CA ALA A 74 17.22 -0.04 11.35
C ALA A 74 18.01 -0.95 10.39
N PRO A 75 17.41 -1.33 9.25
CA PRO A 75 18.13 -1.97 8.15
C PRO A 75 19.32 -1.13 7.66
N GLN A 76 20.42 -1.77 7.28
CA GLN A 76 21.65 -1.08 6.84
C GLN A 76 21.42 -0.29 5.53
N GLU A 77 20.61 -0.84 4.64
CA GLU A 77 20.17 -0.27 3.37
C GLU A 77 19.10 0.82 3.53
N GLY A 78 18.62 1.04 4.75
CA GLY A 78 17.53 1.95 5.08
C GLY A 78 16.13 1.35 4.90
N TRP A 79 15.16 1.95 5.59
CA TRP A 79 13.79 1.42 5.67
C TRP A 79 13.05 1.36 4.32
N LEU A 80 13.22 2.33 3.42
CA LEU A 80 12.53 2.31 2.14
C LEU A 80 13.02 1.16 1.25
N SER A 81 14.34 0.99 1.15
CA SER A 81 14.95 -0.11 0.39
C SER A 81 14.55 -1.47 0.96
N TYR A 82 14.60 -1.60 2.30
CA TYR A 82 14.19 -2.82 2.97
C TYR A 82 12.71 -3.14 2.75
N ALA A 83 11.80 -2.16 2.89
CA ALA A 83 10.38 -2.36 2.66
C ALA A 83 10.05 -2.70 1.20
N TYR A 84 10.76 -2.08 0.25
CA TYR A 84 10.68 -2.42 -1.17
C TYR A 84 11.08 -3.88 -1.42
N ASP A 85 12.24 -4.30 -0.90
CA ASP A 85 12.71 -5.68 -1.08
C ASP A 85 11.83 -6.70 -0.34
N TYR A 86 11.32 -6.35 0.84
CA TYR A 86 10.35 -7.17 1.56
C TYR A 86 9.08 -7.40 0.72
N ALA A 87 8.46 -6.33 0.20
CA ALA A 87 7.27 -6.44 -0.65
C ALA A 87 7.57 -7.21 -1.95
N ARG A 88 8.77 -7.03 -2.54
CA ARG A 88 9.21 -7.80 -3.72
C ARG A 88 9.27 -9.31 -3.43
N ARG A 89 9.76 -9.73 -2.26
CA ARG A 89 9.84 -11.14 -1.87
C ARG A 89 8.47 -11.77 -1.60
N LEU A 90 7.47 -10.98 -1.20
CA LEU A 90 6.09 -11.48 -1.10
C LEU A 90 5.58 -11.96 -2.47
N LEU A 91 5.94 -11.26 -3.54
CA LEU A 91 5.55 -11.60 -4.92
C LEU A 91 6.44 -12.68 -5.53
N TYR A 92 7.73 -12.65 -5.21
CA TYR A 92 8.73 -13.59 -5.73
C TYR A 92 9.48 -14.22 -4.56
N PRO A 93 8.93 -15.31 -3.96
CA PRO A 93 9.53 -15.92 -2.78
C PRO A 93 10.91 -16.50 -3.09
N GLU A 94 11.94 -15.84 -2.56
CA GLU A 94 13.32 -16.32 -2.58
C GLU A 94 13.63 -17.03 -1.25
N LYS A 95 14.64 -17.91 -1.23
CA LYS A 95 15.13 -18.49 0.03
C LYS A 95 15.89 -17.41 0.80
N THR A 96 15.23 -16.77 1.76
CA THR A 96 15.85 -15.74 2.60
C THR A 96 16.25 -16.29 3.97
N GLY A 97 17.24 -15.64 4.58
CA GLY A 97 17.62 -15.86 5.97
C GLY A 97 16.60 -15.22 6.92
N ALA A 98 17.01 -14.97 8.17
CA ALA A 98 16.16 -14.27 9.13
C ALA A 98 15.76 -12.88 8.63
N GLU A 99 14.50 -12.49 8.87
CA GLU A 99 13.96 -11.16 8.53
C GLU A 99 13.69 -10.36 9.82
N PRO A 100 14.74 -9.85 10.50
CA PRO A 100 14.60 -9.20 11.81
C PRO A 100 13.78 -7.91 11.76
N TYR A 101 13.61 -7.30 10.58
CA TYR A 101 12.88 -6.05 10.38
C TYR A 101 11.51 -6.25 9.69
N ALA A 102 11.03 -7.49 9.58
CA ALA A 102 9.76 -7.81 8.91
C ALA A 102 8.56 -7.06 9.52
N ALA A 103 8.49 -6.97 10.85
CA ALA A 103 7.43 -6.23 11.55
C ALA A 103 7.40 -4.75 11.15
N GLY A 104 8.57 -4.10 11.09
CA GLY A 104 8.70 -2.71 10.65
C GLY A 104 8.33 -2.51 9.18
N ALA A 105 8.74 -3.43 8.29
CA ALA A 105 8.36 -3.37 6.88
C ALA A 105 6.85 -3.51 6.68
N VAL A 106 6.22 -4.50 7.30
CA VAL A 106 4.77 -4.72 7.24
C VAL A 106 4.02 -3.51 7.80
N PHE A 107 4.52 -2.91 8.89
CA PHE A 107 3.94 -1.70 9.46
C PHE A 107 3.99 -0.53 8.48
N LEU A 108 5.17 -0.21 7.94
CA LEU A 108 5.34 0.88 6.99
C LEU A 108 4.49 0.68 5.73
N LEU A 109 4.49 -0.53 5.16
CA LEU A 109 3.66 -0.88 4.00
C LEU A 109 2.16 -0.74 4.29
N SER A 110 1.72 -1.10 5.50
CA SER A 110 0.33 -0.94 5.93
C SER A 110 -0.08 0.52 6.03
N VAL A 111 0.80 1.37 6.58
CA VAL A 111 0.57 2.83 6.64
C VAL A 111 0.52 3.41 5.23
N LEU A 112 1.51 3.10 4.38
CA LEU A 112 1.55 3.56 2.99
C LEU A 112 0.28 3.19 2.23
N GLN A 113 -0.19 1.95 2.37
CA GLN A 113 -1.41 1.49 1.70
C GLN A 113 -2.64 2.30 2.09
N VAL A 114 -2.81 2.60 3.38
CA VAL A 114 -3.93 3.42 3.86
C VAL A 114 -3.83 4.85 3.33
N LEU A 115 -2.63 5.44 3.36
CA LEU A 115 -2.41 6.81 2.92
C LEU A 115 -2.58 6.96 1.40
N PHE A 116 -2.11 6.00 0.61
CA PHE A 116 -2.27 6.00 -0.84
C PHE A 116 -3.71 5.78 -1.28
N ALA A 117 -4.46 4.93 -0.58
CA ALA A 117 -5.91 4.82 -0.80
C ALA A 117 -6.61 6.17 -0.55
N ALA A 118 -6.26 6.86 0.54
CA ALA A 118 -6.82 8.18 0.84
C ALA A 118 -6.38 9.26 -0.16
N GLU A 119 -5.14 9.20 -0.65
CA GLU A 119 -4.60 10.11 -1.68
C GLU A 119 -5.36 9.94 -3.00
N GLY A 120 -5.61 8.71 -3.44
CA GLY A 120 -6.32 8.40 -4.69
C GLY A 120 -7.75 8.92 -4.72
N GLU A 121 -8.39 9.08 -3.56
CA GLU A 121 -9.71 9.71 -3.45
C GLU A 121 -9.68 11.25 -3.42
N LEU A 122 -8.52 11.86 -3.15
CA LEU A 122 -8.39 13.32 -2.99
C LEU A 122 -7.79 14.00 -4.22
N LEU A 123 -6.89 13.31 -4.92
CA LEU A 123 -6.23 13.84 -6.10
C LEU A 123 -7.02 13.47 -7.36
N PRO A 124 -6.91 14.30 -8.43
CA PRO A 124 -7.48 13.94 -9.72
C PRO A 124 -6.87 12.62 -10.24
N HIS A 125 -7.64 11.94 -11.09
CA HIS A 125 -7.17 10.77 -11.81
C HIS A 125 -5.94 11.12 -12.65
N ASP A 126 -4.93 10.26 -12.59
CA ASP A 126 -3.71 10.37 -13.40
C ASP A 126 -3.38 8.97 -13.95
N PRO A 127 -3.41 8.77 -15.28
CA PRO A 127 -3.11 7.48 -15.90
C PRO A 127 -1.72 6.90 -15.57
N ALA A 128 -0.77 7.74 -15.13
CA ALA A 128 0.55 7.29 -14.71
C ALA A 128 0.60 6.83 -13.24
N TRP A 129 -0.47 7.00 -12.47
CA TRP A 129 -0.50 6.70 -11.02
C TRP A 129 -1.74 5.97 -10.55
N THR A 130 -2.82 5.97 -11.34
CA THR A 130 -4.14 5.46 -10.96
C THR A 130 -4.49 4.22 -11.77
N PHE A 131 -4.98 3.19 -11.08
CA PHE A 131 -5.45 1.95 -11.69
C PHE A 131 -6.97 1.91 -11.70
N ASP A 132 -7.58 2.08 -12.86
CA ASP A 132 -9.03 1.92 -13.03
C ASP A 132 -9.37 0.44 -13.17
N PHE A 133 -9.48 -0.27 -12.04
CA PHE A 133 -9.94 -1.65 -12.04
C PHE A 133 -11.40 -1.75 -12.50
N LEU A 134 -11.77 -2.93 -13.00
CA LEU A 134 -13.14 -3.21 -13.44
C LEU A 134 -14.08 -3.18 -12.24
N THR A 135 -15.24 -2.56 -12.44
CA THR A 135 -16.32 -2.51 -11.47
C THR A 135 -17.03 -3.85 -11.36
N GLU A 136 -17.79 -4.05 -10.27
CA GLU A 136 -18.63 -5.25 -10.12
C GLU A 136 -19.63 -5.40 -11.27
N GLN A 137 -20.18 -4.28 -11.77
CA GLN A 137 -21.09 -4.28 -12.91
C GLN A 137 -20.39 -4.75 -14.20
N GLU A 138 -19.16 -4.30 -14.45
CA GLU A 138 -18.36 -4.75 -15.60
C GLU A 138 -17.97 -6.24 -15.52
N LEU A 139 -17.98 -6.82 -14.32
CA LEU A 139 -17.62 -8.22 -14.09
C LEU A 139 -18.81 -9.17 -14.00
N ALA A 140 -20.05 -8.67 -13.91
CA ALA A 140 -21.23 -9.47 -13.54
C ALA A 140 -21.42 -10.74 -14.38
N ASP A 141 -21.18 -10.65 -15.70
CA ASP A 141 -21.33 -11.77 -16.64
C ASP A 141 -19.99 -12.30 -17.17
N SER A 142 -18.88 -11.86 -16.57
CA SER A 142 -17.54 -12.28 -16.99
C SER A 142 -17.16 -13.63 -16.38
N ALA A 143 -16.83 -14.61 -17.22
CA ALA A 143 -16.22 -15.87 -16.78
C ALA A 143 -14.91 -15.66 -15.99
N CYS A 144 -14.26 -14.51 -16.14
CA CYS A 144 -13.02 -14.17 -15.44
C CYS A 144 -13.25 -13.52 -14.07
N ALA A 145 -14.49 -13.20 -13.67
CA ALA A 145 -14.79 -12.51 -12.42
C ALA A 145 -14.17 -13.16 -11.16
N PRO A 146 -14.19 -14.49 -10.97
CA PRO A 146 -13.53 -15.12 -9.82
C PRO A 146 -12.02 -14.87 -9.77
N SER A 147 -11.35 -14.96 -10.93
CA SER A 147 -9.91 -14.74 -11.06
C SER A 147 -9.54 -13.27 -10.86
N TYR A 148 -10.37 -12.35 -11.34
CA TYR A 148 -10.18 -10.92 -11.16
C TYR A 148 -10.32 -10.51 -9.69
N THR A 149 -11.35 -11.01 -9.00
CA THR A 149 -11.51 -10.79 -7.55
C THR A 149 -10.33 -11.35 -6.76
N LYS A 150 -9.83 -12.54 -7.13
CA LYS A 150 -8.61 -13.09 -6.53
C LYS A 150 -7.41 -12.17 -6.77
N PHE A 151 -7.23 -11.67 -7.99
CA PHE A 151 -6.17 -10.71 -8.33
C PHE A 151 -6.23 -9.45 -7.46
N LEU A 152 -7.37 -8.78 -7.36
CA LEU A 152 -7.51 -7.56 -6.53
C LEU A 152 -7.23 -7.81 -5.05
N ARG A 153 -7.59 -9.00 -4.56
CA ARG A 153 -7.25 -9.40 -3.19
C ARG A 153 -5.74 -9.55 -3.01
N GLN A 154 -5.04 -10.21 -3.95
CA GLN A 154 -3.58 -10.36 -3.89
C GLN A 154 -2.88 -9.01 -4.06
N TRP A 155 -3.34 -8.18 -4.99
CA TRP A 155 -2.83 -6.82 -5.20
C TRP A 155 -2.73 -6.04 -3.89
N LYS A 156 -3.83 -6.05 -3.11
CA LYS A 156 -3.87 -5.41 -1.79
C LYS A 156 -3.02 -6.17 -0.78
N ARG A 157 -3.14 -7.50 -0.69
CA ARG A 157 -2.46 -8.31 0.34
C ARG A 157 -0.93 -8.29 0.23
N GLU A 158 -0.41 -8.23 -1.00
CA GLU A 158 1.03 -8.30 -1.31
C GLU A 158 1.62 -6.92 -1.63
N TYR A 159 0.89 -5.85 -1.28
CA TYR A 159 1.37 -4.47 -1.33
C TYR A 159 1.86 -4.02 -2.72
N VAL A 160 1.20 -4.48 -3.80
CA VAL A 160 1.70 -4.30 -5.17
C VAL A 160 1.81 -2.82 -5.54
N TYR A 161 0.83 -2.01 -5.16
CA TYR A 161 0.87 -0.57 -5.41
C TYR A 161 1.95 0.12 -4.57
N GLU A 162 2.07 -0.25 -3.29
CA GLU A 162 3.06 0.32 -2.38
C GLU A 162 4.49 -0.03 -2.81
N LEU A 163 4.71 -1.26 -3.29
CA LEU A 163 5.97 -1.69 -3.90
C LEU A 163 6.37 -0.78 -5.06
N MET A 164 5.45 -0.51 -5.99
CA MET A 164 5.73 0.35 -7.14
C MET A 164 5.98 1.81 -6.71
N ARG A 165 5.25 2.31 -5.70
CA ARG A 165 5.47 3.65 -5.12
C ARG A 165 6.83 3.77 -4.46
N LEU A 166 7.23 2.78 -3.67
CA LEU A 166 8.59 2.69 -3.10
C LEU A 166 9.65 2.63 -4.22
N GLY A 167 9.39 1.84 -5.27
CA GLY A 167 10.29 1.69 -6.41
C GLY A 167 10.67 2.99 -7.10
N LEU A 168 9.75 3.97 -7.15
CA LEU A 168 10.02 5.31 -7.69
C LEU A 168 11.05 6.11 -6.88
N GLU A 169 11.21 5.79 -5.60
CA GLU A 169 12.13 6.51 -4.69
C GLU A 169 13.44 5.75 -4.48
N VAL A 170 13.43 4.42 -4.53
CA VAL A 170 14.60 3.60 -4.18
C VAL A 170 15.29 2.94 -5.38
N THR A 171 14.72 3.07 -6.58
CA THR A 171 15.28 2.52 -7.81
C THR A 171 15.33 3.58 -8.91
N PRO A 172 16.16 3.42 -9.96
CA PRO A 172 16.14 4.32 -11.11
C PRO A 172 14.95 4.09 -12.05
N TYR A 173 14.09 3.10 -11.77
CA TYR A 173 13.04 2.65 -12.69
C TYR A 173 11.71 3.34 -12.44
N ARG A 174 11.00 3.60 -13.55
CA ARG A 174 9.67 4.25 -13.60
C ARG A 174 8.55 3.22 -13.74
N THR A 175 8.64 2.14 -12.95
CA THR A 175 7.78 0.96 -13.07
C THR A 175 6.31 1.28 -12.84
N LEU A 176 6.00 2.15 -11.87
CA LEU A 176 4.63 2.58 -11.60
C LEU A 176 4.03 3.27 -12.83
N GLU A 177 4.71 4.30 -13.34
CA GLU A 177 4.19 5.10 -14.47
C GLU A 177 4.01 4.23 -15.72
N HIS A 178 4.92 3.28 -15.95
CA HIS A 178 4.82 2.36 -17.07
C HIS A 178 3.63 1.40 -16.94
N ILE A 179 3.50 0.69 -15.81
CA ILE A 179 2.45 -0.32 -15.61
C ILE A 179 1.07 0.35 -15.55
N ALA A 180 0.94 1.49 -14.87
CA ALA A 180 -0.30 2.25 -14.82
C ALA A 180 -0.72 2.76 -16.20
N GLY A 181 0.22 3.29 -16.99
CA GLY A 181 -0.06 3.76 -18.35
C GLY A 181 -0.53 2.64 -19.28
N VAL A 182 0.13 1.48 -19.24
CA VAL A 182 -0.29 0.30 -20.02
C VAL A 182 -1.68 -0.19 -19.57
N HIS A 183 -1.94 -0.25 -18.26
CA HIS A 183 -3.25 -0.60 -17.71
C HIS A 183 -4.34 0.34 -18.22
N HIS A 184 -4.11 1.66 -18.17
CA HIS A 184 -5.06 2.65 -18.64
C HIS A 184 -5.42 2.46 -20.11
N ILE A 185 -4.41 2.26 -20.99
CA ILE A 185 -4.64 2.03 -22.42
C ILE A 185 -5.45 0.75 -22.63
N ALA A 186 -5.07 -0.35 -21.98
CA ALA A 186 -5.72 -1.65 -22.13
C ALA A 186 -7.19 -1.60 -21.70
N VAL A 187 -7.47 -1.04 -20.52
CA VAL A 187 -8.84 -0.93 -19.99
C VAL A 187 -9.68 0.03 -20.82
N THR A 188 -9.12 1.17 -21.25
CA THR A 188 -9.83 2.13 -22.10
C THR A 188 -10.23 1.51 -23.44
N ALA A 189 -9.29 0.80 -24.08
CA ALA A 189 -9.55 0.11 -25.34
C ALA A 189 -10.59 -1.01 -25.16
N ALA A 190 -10.47 -1.83 -24.12
CA ALA A 190 -11.42 -2.90 -23.83
C ALA A 190 -12.84 -2.36 -23.60
N ARG A 191 -12.99 -1.28 -22.83
CA ARG A 191 -14.28 -0.60 -22.60
C ARG A 191 -14.84 0.00 -23.89
N ALA A 192 -14.01 0.53 -24.77
CA ALA A 192 -14.44 1.04 -26.06
C ALA A 192 -14.96 -0.07 -26.97
N LEU A 193 -14.23 -1.20 -27.05
CA LEU A 193 -14.63 -2.37 -27.82
C LEU A 193 -15.94 -2.96 -27.30
N HIS A 194 -16.07 -3.14 -25.99
CA HIS A 194 -17.30 -3.65 -25.38
C HIS A 194 -18.54 -2.77 -25.68
N ARG A 195 -18.36 -1.44 -25.70
CA ARG A 195 -19.44 -0.51 -26.10
C ARG A 195 -19.74 -0.55 -27.60
N GLY A 196 -18.77 -0.97 -28.43
CA GLY A 196 -18.89 -1.05 -29.88
C GLY A 196 -19.56 -2.32 -30.40
N GLY A 197 -19.60 -3.39 -29.61
CA GLY A 197 -20.14 -4.71 -29.99
C GLY A 197 -19.05 -5.73 -30.30
#